data_AF-A0A8R7VD41-F1
#
_entry.id   AF-A0A8R7VD41-F1
#
_cell.length_a   1.000
_cell.length_b   1.000
_cell.length_c   1.000
_cell.angle_alpha   90.00
_cell.angle_beta   90.00
_cell.angle_gamma   90.00
#
_symmetry.space_group_name_H-M   'P 1'
#
loop_
_entity.id
_entity.type
_entity.pdbx_description
1 polymer ?
#
loop_
_entity_poly.entity_id
_entity_poly.type
_entity_poly.pdbx_seq_one_letter_code
_entity_poly.pdbx_strand_id
1 'polypeptide(L)'
;MFVDDVVVYMKRKAPLIGVNKWSAIDSSVKDAIVADVIAKWDLEDTYSTKGKILTIARERYRGWRSTLHSTYKAYSTDAQRRANKPEDVTPEEWDYIINYFGTDLKFQELSRKNTENCQKQKARHIAGSKSYSQISYEKRDEETGKEPTILQLWQITHTRNGSWSNEESQTVYDNARSQIREKEGEIGGPISSEEQNNIFQNS
;
A
#
# COMPACT_ATOMS: atom_id res chain seq x y z
N MET A 1 -18.24 13.94 -4.49
CA MET A 1 -19.30 14.14 -5.50
C MET A 1 -19.10 13.24 -6.73
N PHE A 2 -18.96 11.92 -6.56
CA PHE A 2 -19.06 10.83 -7.56
C PHE A 2 -18.53 9.60 -6.84
N VAL A 3 -17.25 9.67 -6.47
CA VAL A 3 -16.60 8.66 -5.62
C VAL A 3 -17.35 8.50 -4.29
N ASP A 4 -17.78 9.60 -3.67
CA ASP A 4 -18.57 9.53 -2.43
C ASP A 4 -19.89 8.79 -2.63
N ASP A 5 -20.54 8.94 -3.78
CA ASP A 5 -21.78 8.21 -4.07
C ASP A 5 -21.50 6.74 -4.33
N VAL A 6 -20.41 6.41 -5.03
CA VAL A 6 -19.94 5.02 -5.15
C VAL A 6 -19.71 4.42 -3.76
N VAL A 7 -19.13 5.19 -2.82
CA VAL A 7 -18.94 4.75 -1.42
C VAL A 7 -20.28 4.53 -0.73
N VAL A 8 -21.24 5.46 -0.87
CA VAL A 8 -22.58 5.35 -0.26
C VAL A 8 -23.29 4.10 -0.76
N TYR A 9 -23.36 3.91 -2.08
CA TYR A 9 -23.99 2.72 -2.67
C TYR A 9 -23.26 1.43 -2.30
N MET A 10 -21.93 1.46 -2.26
CA MET A 10 -21.11 0.34 -1.84
C MET A 10 -21.39 -0.04 -0.39
N LYS A 11 -21.33 0.89 0.57
CA LYS A 11 -21.60 0.58 1.99
C LYS A 11 -23.02 0.09 2.22
N ARG A 12 -23.99 0.65 1.48
CA ARG A 12 -25.41 0.26 1.59
C ARG A 12 -25.70 -1.17 1.11
N LYS A 13 -24.97 -1.67 0.12
CA LYS A 13 -25.26 -2.96 -0.52
C LYS A 13 -24.22 -4.05 -0.23
N ALA A 14 -22.96 -3.68 0.02
CA ALA A 14 -21.88 -4.63 0.24
C ALA A 14 -22.01 -5.26 1.63
N PRO A 15 -22.12 -6.59 1.74
CA PRO A 15 -22.28 -7.24 3.03
C PRO A 15 -20.97 -7.21 3.83
N LEU A 16 -21.07 -6.91 5.12
CA LEU A 16 -19.99 -7.10 6.08
C LEU A 16 -20.04 -8.49 6.73
N ILE A 17 -21.25 -9.00 6.96
CA ILE A 17 -21.51 -10.30 7.57
C ILE A 17 -21.23 -11.40 6.53
N GLY A 18 -20.42 -12.39 6.91
CA GLY A 18 -20.10 -13.54 6.08
C GLY A 18 -19.11 -13.27 4.93
N VAL A 19 -18.73 -12.01 4.67
CA VAL A 19 -17.90 -11.64 3.52
C VAL A 19 -16.67 -10.82 3.92
N ASN A 20 -15.50 -11.44 3.82
CA ASN A 20 -14.24 -10.83 4.28
C ASN A 20 -13.42 -10.14 3.17
N LYS A 21 -13.77 -10.36 1.90
CA LYS A 21 -13.03 -9.84 0.74
C LYS A 21 -13.98 -9.46 -0.39
N TRP A 22 -13.65 -8.40 -1.13
CA TRP A 22 -14.45 -7.93 -2.28
C TRP A 22 -14.73 -9.02 -3.33
N SER A 23 -13.78 -9.92 -3.55
CA SER A 23 -13.97 -11.01 -4.51
C SER A 23 -15.02 -12.04 -4.08
N ALA A 24 -15.35 -12.11 -2.79
CA ALA A 24 -16.37 -13.01 -2.25
C ALA A 24 -17.77 -12.36 -2.20
N ILE A 25 -17.89 -11.06 -2.51
CA ILE A 25 -19.20 -10.43 -2.71
C ILE A 25 -19.82 -10.96 -4.00
N ASP A 26 -21.09 -11.32 -3.94
CA ASP A 26 -21.85 -11.82 -5.09
C ASP A 26 -21.86 -10.82 -6.27
N SER A 27 -21.86 -11.33 -7.51
CA SER A 27 -21.87 -10.48 -8.69
C SER A 27 -23.15 -9.64 -8.77
N SER A 28 -24.31 -10.16 -8.35
CA SER A 28 -25.56 -9.40 -8.36
C SER A 28 -25.50 -8.15 -7.49
N VAL A 29 -24.81 -8.22 -6.34
CA VAL A 29 -24.59 -7.07 -5.47
C VAL A 29 -23.70 -6.03 -6.15
N LYS A 30 -22.64 -6.48 -6.82
CA LYS A 30 -21.73 -5.61 -7.59
C LYS A 30 -22.45 -4.92 -8.74
N ASP A 31 -23.25 -5.67 -9.49
CA ASP A 31 -24.05 -5.16 -10.60
C ASP A 31 -25.10 -4.16 -10.13
N ALA A 32 -25.72 -4.40 -8.96
CA ALA A 32 -26.65 -3.47 -8.35
C ALA A 32 -25.98 -2.16 -7.88
N ILE A 33 -24.73 -2.20 -7.40
CA ILE A 33 -23.96 -0.99 -7.09
C ILE A 33 -23.70 -0.20 -8.38
N VAL A 34 -23.28 -0.89 -9.44
CA VAL A 34 -23.00 -0.28 -10.74
C VAL A 34 -24.25 0.36 -11.34
N ALA A 35 -25.38 -0.35 -11.34
CA ALA A 35 -26.65 0.17 -11.84
C ALA A 35 -27.10 1.44 -11.10
N ASP A 36 -27.02 1.46 -9.76
CA ASP A 36 -27.37 2.64 -8.96
C ASP A 36 -26.47 3.85 -9.28
N VAL A 37 -25.17 3.63 -9.47
CA VAL A 37 -24.21 4.69 -9.81
C VAL A 37 -24.45 5.22 -11.22
N ILE A 38 -24.64 4.32 -12.19
CA ILE A 38 -24.92 4.68 -13.59
C ILE A 38 -26.20 5.50 -13.68
N ALA A 39 -27.27 5.06 -13.02
CA ALA A 39 -28.55 5.76 -13.01
C ALA A 39 -28.45 7.14 -12.33
N LYS A 40 -27.69 7.26 -11.23
CA LYS A 40 -27.51 8.55 -10.54
C LYS A 40 -26.75 9.57 -11.37
N TRP A 41 -25.78 9.13 -12.15
CA TRP A 41 -24.84 9.98 -12.88
C TRP A 41 -25.11 10.07 -14.39
N ASP A 42 -26.21 9.45 -14.85
CA ASP A 42 -26.60 9.36 -16.26
C ASP A 42 -25.43 8.92 -17.17
N LEU A 43 -24.74 7.86 -16.74
CA LEU A 43 -23.57 7.34 -17.46
C LEU A 43 -23.96 6.34 -18.53
N GLU A 44 -23.16 6.23 -19.57
CA GLU A 44 -23.33 5.17 -20.56
C GLU A 44 -22.99 3.79 -19.97
N ASP A 45 -23.88 2.81 -20.19
CA ASP A 45 -23.76 1.44 -19.67
C ASP A 45 -22.73 0.58 -20.43
N THR A 46 -21.48 1.05 -20.47
CA THR A 46 -20.38 0.36 -21.16
C THR A 46 -19.57 -0.51 -20.21
N TYR A 47 -18.91 -1.54 -20.74
CA TYR A 47 -17.95 -2.36 -19.99
C TYR A 47 -16.87 -1.51 -19.29
N SER A 48 -16.39 -0.45 -19.94
CA SER A 48 -15.39 0.46 -19.38
C SER A 48 -15.92 1.23 -18.16
N THR A 49 -17.14 1.78 -18.27
CA THR A 49 -17.82 2.48 -17.17
C THR A 49 -18.01 1.55 -15.96
N LYS A 50 -18.54 0.35 -16.19
CA LYS A 50 -18.71 -0.68 -15.14
C LYS A 50 -17.38 -1.00 -14.46
N GLY A 51 -16.33 -1.23 -15.24
CA GLY A 51 -15.00 -1.55 -14.74
C GLY A 51 -14.42 -0.46 -13.83
N LYS A 52 -14.57 0.81 -14.20
CA LYS A 52 -14.11 1.95 -13.38
C LYS A 52 -14.87 2.05 -12.07
N ILE A 53 -16.21 1.93 -12.10
CA ILE A 53 -17.05 1.96 -10.88
C ILE A 53 -16.67 0.82 -9.94
N LEU A 54 -16.53 -0.41 -10.46
CA LEU A 54 -16.15 -1.57 -9.66
C LEU A 54 -14.75 -1.45 -9.07
N THR A 55 -13.82 -0.81 -9.79
CA THR A 55 -12.46 -0.53 -9.29
C THR A 55 -12.53 0.40 -8.08
N ILE A 56 -13.26 1.51 -8.21
CA ILE A 56 -13.46 2.46 -7.11
C ILE A 56 -14.15 1.78 -5.92
N ALA A 57 -15.25 1.06 -6.16
CA ALA A 57 -15.99 0.37 -5.10
C ALA A 57 -15.11 -0.66 -4.36
N ARG A 58 -14.29 -1.43 -5.09
CA ARG A 58 -13.33 -2.38 -4.52
C ARG A 58 -12.32 -1.72 -3.60
N GLU A 59 -11.70 -0.62 -4.06
CA GLU A 59 -10.72 0.12 -3.26
C GLU A 59 -11.35 0.70 -2.00
N ARG A 60 -12.56 1.25 -2.13
CA ARG A 60 -13.30 1.84 -1.02
C ARG A 60 -13.79 0.80 -0.01
N TYR A 61 -14.22 -0.38 -0.46
CA TYR A 61 -14.57 -1.50 0.43
C TYR A 61 -13.37 -1.98 1.24
N ARG A 62 -12.20 -2.11 0.59
CA ARG A 62 -10.94 -2.46 1.28
C ARG A 62 -10.55 -1.40 2.31
N GLY A 63 -10.63 -0.13 1.94
CA GLY A 63 -10.37 0.99 2.84
C GLY A 63 -11.33 1.00 4.03
N TRP A 64 -12.63 0.81 3.79
CA TRP A 64 -13.64 0.74 4.84
C TRP A 64 -13.33 -0.36 5.85
N ARG A 65 -13.07 -1.61 5.41
CA ARG A 65 -12.66 -2.70 6.32
C ARG A 65 -11.37 -2.39 7.08
N SER A 66 -10.42 -1.69 6.46
CA SER A 66 -9.21 -1.25 7.15
C SER A 66 -9.53 -0.26 8.26
N THR A 67 -10.43 0.71 8.03
CA THR A 67 -10.89 1.65 9.05
C THR A 67 -11.60 0.92 10.19
N LEU A 68 -12.46 -0.05 9.89
CA LEU A 68 -13.15 -0.87 10.90
C LEU A 68 -12.15 -1.64 11.78
N HIS A 69 -11.09 -2.19 11.18
CA HIS A 69 -10.02 -2.84 11.93
C HIS A 69 -9.22 -1.86 12.80
N SER A 70 -8.97 -0.64 12.32
CA SER A 70 -8.34 0.41 13.14
C SER A 70 -9.21 0.79 14.34
N THR A 71 -10.52 0.97 14.15
CA THR A 71 -11.47 1.22 15.24
C THR A 71 -11.48 0.06 16.23
N TYR A 72 -11.48 -1.18 15.75
CA TYR A 72 -11.38 -2.37 16.61
C TYR A 72 -10.11 -2.35 17.48
N LYS A 73 -8.96 -2.00 16.88
CA LYS A 73 -7.66 -1.92 17.57
C LYS A 73 -7.54 -0.74 18.56
N ALA A 74 -8.35 0.30 18.40
CA ALA A 74 -8.32 1.48 19.28
C ALA A 74 -8.79 1.18 20.71
N TYR A 75 -9.48 0.06 20.92
CA TYR A 75 -10.03 -0.32 22.22
C TYR A 75 -9.59 -1.72 22.64
N SER A 76 -9.33 -1.89 23.93
CA SER A 76 -8.81 -3.15 24.49
C SER A 76 -9.92 -4.17 24.75
N THR A 77 -11.14 -3.72 25.06
CA THR A 77 -12.26 -4.59 25.46
C THR A 77 -13.42 -4.54 24.48
N ASP A 78 -14.18 -5.63 24.36
CA ASP A 78 -15.36 -5.69 23.49
C ASP A 78 -16.46 -4.73 23.94
N ALA A 79 -16.60 -4.50 25.25
CA ALA A 79 -17.55 -3.51 25.78
C ALA A 79 -17.25 -2.10 25.24
N GLN A 80 -15.98 -1.69 25.25
CA GLN A 80 -15.56 -0.41 24.68
C GLN A 80 -15.74 -0.37 23.16
N ARG A 81 -15.44 -1.47 22.45
CA ARG A 81 -15.66 -1.55 21.00
C ARG A 81 -17.13 -1.37 20.64
N ARG A 82 -18.05 -2.04 21.34
CA ARG A 82 -19.50 -1.89 21.14
C ARG A 82 -19.99 -0.48 21.44
N ALA A 83 -19.47 0.15 22.49
CA ALA A 83 -19.81 1.53 22.84
C ALA A 83 -19.31 2.55 21.78
N ASN A 84 -18.23 2.23 21.06
CA ASN A 84 -17.62 3.09 20.04
C ASN A 84 -17.85 2.52 18.62
N LYS A 85 -19.10 2.14 18.34
CA LYS A 85 -19.52 1.67 17.01
C LYS A 85 -19.42 2.79 15.97
N PRO A 86 -18.84 2.54 14.79
CA PRO A 86 -18.92 3.46 13.65
C PRO A 86 -20.38 3.80 13.28
N GLU A 87 -20.63 5.04 12.83
CA GLU A 87 -21.97 5.51 12.48
C GLU A 87 -22.57 4.74 11.30
N ASP A 88 -21.72 4.34 10.35
CA ASP A 88 -22.05 3.75 9.05
C ASP A 88 -22.20 2.21 9.06
N VAL A 89 -22.27 1.60 10.25
CA VAL A 89 -22.37 0.14 10.44
C VAL A 89 -23.50 -0.17 11.42
N THR A 90 -24.30 -1.21 11.19
CA THR A 90 -25.35 -1.60 12.15
C THR A 90 -24.74 -2.27 13.40
N PRO A 91 -25.44 -2.31 14.55
CA PRO A 91 -24.96 -3.05 15.72
C PRO A 91 -24.62 -4.51 15.41
N GLU A 92 -25.44 -5.19 14.60
CA GLU A 92 -25.27 -6.58 14.22
C GLU A 92 -24.03 -6.80 13.35
N GLU A 93 -23.82 -5.92 12.37
CA GLU A 93 -22.61 -5.93 11.54
C GLU A 93 -21.35 -5.66 12.36
N TRP A 94 -21.44 -4.74 13.32
CA TRP A 94 -20.30 -4.41 14.16
C TRP A 94 -19.94 -5.53 15.13
N ASP A 95 -20.94 -6.17 15.75
CA ASP A 95 -20.73 -7.35 16.59
C ASP A 95 -20.10 -8.49 15.79
N TYR A 96 -20.56 -8.72 14.55
CA TYR A 96 -19.93 -9.68 13.66
C TYR A 96 -18.46 -9.34 13.39
N ILE A 97 -18.13 -8.07 13.14
CA ILE A 97 -16.76 -7.62 12.89
C ILE A 97 -15.87 -7.76 14.12
N ILE A 98 -16.35 -7.39 15.30
CA ILE A 98 -15.63 -7.57 16.57
C ILE A 98 -15.29 -9.06 16.74
N ASN A 99 -16.29 -9.93 16.57
CA ASN A 99 -16.08 -11.37 16.66
C ASN A 99 -15.09 -11.86 15.61
N TYR A 100 -15.21 -11.42 14.35
CA TYR A 100 -14.30 -11.79 13.28
C TYR A 100 -12.84 -11.45 13.61
N PHE A 101 -12.54 -10.21 14.02
CA PHE A 101 -11.17 -9.82 14.36
C PHE A 101 -10.65 -10.49 15.64
N GLY A 102 -11.54 -10.77 16.60
CA GLY A 102 -11.19 -11.41 17.87
C GLY A 102 -11.03 -12.94 17.82
N THR A 103 -11.66 -13.62 16.87
CA THR A 103 -11.76 -15.10 16.87
C THR A 103 -11.29 -15.78 15.59
N ASP A 104 -11.26 -15.10 14.44
CA ASP A 104 -10.84 -15.73 13.18
C ASP A 104 -9.32 -15.96 13.18
N LEU A 105 -8.92 -17.21 13.43
CA LEU A 105 -7.51 -17.61 13.53
C LEU A 105 -6.74 -17.36 12.23
N LYS A 106 -7.38 -17.50 11.07
CA LYS A 106 -6.72 -17.25 9.77
C LYS A 106 -6.38 -15.77 9.63
N PHE A 107 -7.31 -14.89 9.99
CA PHE A 107 -7.10 -13.45 10.00
C PHE A 107 -5.99 -13.06 10.98
N GLN A 108 -6.04 -13.56 12.22
CA GLN A 108 -5.06 -13.23 13.24
C GLN A 108 -3.64 -13.65 12.84
N GLU A 109 -3.49 -14.86 12.29
CA GLU A 109 -2.20 -15.35 11.83
C GLU A 109 -1.65 -14.53 10.66
N LEU A 110 -2.49 -14.17 9.69
CA LEU A 110 -2.10 -13.28 8.59
C LEU A 110 -1.71 -11.89 9.11
N SER A 111 -2.47 -11.33 10.06
CA SER A 111 -2.18 -10.04 10.67
C SER A 111 -0.86 -10.06 11.45
N ARG A 112 -0.58 -11.14 12.19
CA ARG A 112 0.69 -11.34 12.91
C ARG A 112 1.86 -11.41 11.95
N LYS A 113 1.78 -12.27 10.92
CA LYS A 113 2.83 -12.39 9.89
C LYS A 113 3.10 -11.07 9.19
N ASN A 114 2.05 -10.32 8.82
CA ASN A 114 2.20 -9.01 8.18
C ASN A 114 2.90 -8.01 9.12
N THR A 115 2.59 -8.05 10.42
CA THR A 115 3.25 -7.21 11.43
C THR A 115 4.74 -7.58 11.55
N GLU A 116 5.06 -8.87 11.66
CA GLU A 116 6.44 -9.36 11.72
C GLU A 116 7.23 -9.02 10.44
N ASN A 117 6.63 -9.16 9.27
CA ASN A 117 7.26 -8.81 8.01
C ASN A 117 7.50 -7.30 7.90
N CYS A 118 6.56 -6.49 8.37
CA CYS A 118 6.72 -5.04 8.45
C CYS A 118 7.88 -4.66 9.39
N GLN A 119 8.01 -5.33 10.55
CA GLN A 119 9.13 -5.12 11.48
C GLN A 119 10.48 -5.51 10.90
N LYS A 120 10.53 -6.51 10.01
CA LYS A 120 11.77 -6.91 9.31
C LYS A 120 12.18 -5.94 8.20
N GLN A 121 11.28 -5.05 7.75
CA GLN A 121 11.59 -4.07 6.72
C GLN A 121 12.42 -2.92 7.30
N LYS A 122 13.75 -3.01 7.16
CA LYS A 122 14.69 -2.03 7.72
C LYS A 122 14.86 -0.76 6.88
N ALA A 123 15.01 -0.91 5.56
CA ALA A 123 15.16 0.22 4.64
C ALA A 123 13.89 0.37 3.80
N ARG A 124 13.04 1.34 4.16
CA ARG A 124 11.79 1.59 3.43
C ARG A 124 12.04 2.62 2.34
N HIS A 125 11.79 2.21 1.10
CA HIS A 125 11.69 3.10 -0.06
C HIS A 125 10.58 4.14 0.14
N ILE A 126 10.88 5.43 -0.08
CA ILE A 126 9.97 6.56 0.16
C ILE A 126 9.64 7.39 -1.09
N ALA A 127 10.07 6.98 -2.30
CA ALA A 127 9.73 7.70 -3.53
C ALA A 127 8.31 7.42 -4.08
N GLY A 128 7.36 7.13 -3.18
CA GLY A 128 5.95 6.92 -3.51
C GLY A 128 5.70 5.70 -4.39
N SER A 129 4.83 5.86 -5.38
CA SER A 129 4.44 4.80 -6.34
C SER A 129 5.40 4.63 -7.52
N LYS A 130 6.48 5.43 -7.58
CA LYS A 130 7.45 5.35 -8.67
C LYS A 130 8.37 4.16 -8.43
N SER A 131 8.56 3.36 -9.48
CA SER A 131 9.53 2.26 -9.46
C SER A 131 10.96 2.79 -9.58
N TYR A 132 11.94 1.97 -9.21
CA TYR A 132 13.35 2.28 -9.46
C TYR A 132 13.63 2.60 -10.92
N SER A 133 13.07 1.85 -11.87
CA SER A 133 13.25 2.09 -13.31
C SER A 133 12.65 3.43 -13.75
N GLN A 134 11.47 3.79 -13.22
CA GLN A 134 10.86 5.08 -13.51
C GLN A 134 11.72 6.23 -12.96
N ILE A 135 12.22 6.12 -11.72
CA ILE A 135 13.06 7.14 -11.11
C ILE A 135 14.39 7.23 -11.85
N SER A 136 15.01 6.11 -12.22
CA SER A 136 16.23 6.10 -13.03
C SER A 136 16.03 6.86 -14.33
N TYR A 137 14.93 6.58 -15.06
CA TYR A 137 14.58 7.29 -16.29
C TYR A 137 14.38 8.80 -16.10
N GLU A 138 13.62 9.19 -15.08
CA GLU A 138 13.36 10.61 -14.76
C GLU A 138 14.60 11.37 -14.26
N LYS A 139 15.62 10.64 -13.79
CA LYS A 139 16.84 11.20 -13.18
C LYS A 139 18.09 10.98 -14.02
N ARG A 140 17.92 10.68 -15.32
CA ARG A 140 19.03 10.65 -16.27
C ARG A 140 19.66 12.03 -16.38
N ASP A 141 20.96 12.03 -16.62
CA ASP A 141 21.68 13.24 -16.98
C ASP A 141 21.14 13.81 -18.31
N GLU A 142 20.79 15.09 -18.33
CA GLU A 142 20.10 15.72 -19.47
C GLU A 142 20.99 15.85 -20.71
N GLU A 143 22.31 15.97 -20.53
CA GLU A 143 23.27 16.15 -21.62
C GLU A 143 23.80 14.81 -22.15
N THR A 144 24.11 13.88 -21.25
CA THR A 144 24.75 12.60 -21.59
C THR A 144 23.78 11.43 -21.67
N GLY A 145 22.55 11.58 -21.16
CA GLY A 145 21.52 10.54 -21.12
C GLY A 145 21.84 9.38 -20.18
N LYS A 146 22.93 9.48 -19.40
CA LYS A 146 23.41 8.43 -18.50
C LYS A 146 22.47 8.28 -17.31
N GLU A 147 22.23 7.02 -16.94
CA GLU A 147 21.42 6.69 -15.77
C GLU A 147 22.17 6.99 -14.46
N PRO A 148 21.44 7.36 -13.39
CA PRO A 148 22.03 7.51 -12.07
C PRO A 148 22.63 6.19 -11.58
N THR A 149 23.72 6.28 -10.82
CA THR A 149 24.32 5.11 -10.17
C THR A 149 23.40 4.55 -9.10
N ILE A 150 23.62 3.29 -8.67
CA ILE A 150 22.81 2.68 -7.60
C ILE A 150 22.85 3.47 -6.30
N LEU A 151 23.99 4.08 -5.96
CA LEU A 151 24.10 4.92 -4.77
C LEU A 151 23.25 6.19 -4.90
N GLN A 152 23.29 6.86 -6.04
CA GLN A 152 22.46 8.03 -6.30
C GLN A 152 20.98 7.66 -6.27
N LEU A 153 20.63 6.54 -6.90
CA LEU A 153 19.26 6.04 -6.96
C LEU A 153 18.76 5.67 -5.56
N TRP A 154 19.56 5.00 -4.73
CA TRP A 154 19.26 4.70 -3.32
C TRP A 154 19.04 5.98 -2.51
N GLN A 155 19.93 6.96 -2.65
CA GLN A 155 19.82 8.24 -1.97
C GLN A 155 18.52 8.97 -2.35
N ILE A 156 18.17 9.00 -3.64
CA ILE A 156 16.92 9.61 -4.13
C ILE A 156 15.70 8.91 -3.53
N THR A 157 15.76 7.58 -3.41
CA THR A 157 14.62 6.79 -2.94
C THR A 157 14.49 6.66 -1.43
N HIS A 158 15.54 6.99 -0.67
CA HIS A 158 15.59 6.85 0.79
C HIS A 158 15.88 8.15 1.53
N THR A 159 15.83 9.30 0.85
CA THR A 159 15.91 10.62 1.49
C THR A 159 14.67 11.47 1.23
N ARG A 160 14.30 12.31 2.20
CA ARG A 160 13.26 13.32 2.08
C ARG A 160 13.86 14.68 2.43
N ASN A 161 13.81 15.62 1.50
CA ASN A 161 14.38 16.97 1.67
C ASN A 161 15.85 16.95 2.13
N GLY A 162 16.63 15.98 1.67
CA GLY A 162 18.05 15.82 2.03
C GLY A 162 18.32 15.06 3.34
N SER A 163 17.30 14.67 4.09
CA SER A 163 17.45 13.84 5.29
C SER A 163 17.10 12.37 5.01
N TRP A 164 17.88 11.43 5.55
CA TRP A 164 17.60 10.00 5.44
C TRP A 164 16.27 9.62 6.09
N SER A 165 15.58 8.66 5.47
CA SER A 165 14.29 8.17 5.96
C SER A 165 14.39 7.40 7.28
N ASN A 166 15.53 6.74 7.50
CA ASN A 166 15.92 6.09 8.74
C ASN A 166 17.45 5.84 8.77
N GLU A 167 17.97 5.53 9.95
CA GLU A 167 19.41 5.25 10.17
C GLU A 167 19.89 4.04 9.36
N GLU A 168 19.08 3.00 9.23
CA GLU A 168 19.41 1.80 8.44
C GLU A 168 19.68 2.13 6.97
N SER A 169 18.89 3.02 6.36
CA SER A 169 19.08 3.45 4.97
C SER A 169 20.39 4.22 4.78
N GLN A 170 20.77 5.01 5.80
CA GLN A 170 22.06 5.70 5.82
C GLN A 170 23.21 4.71 5.97
N THR A 171 23.13 3.77 6.91
CA THR A 171 24.16 2.75 7.14
C THR A 171 24.42 1.90 5.90
N VAL A 172 23.36 1.45 5.20
CA VAL A 172 23.49 0.71 3.93
C VAL A 172 24.23 1.54 2.88
N TYR A 173 23.87 2.82 2.75
CA TYR A 173 24.53 3.73 1.81
C TYR A 173 26.01 3.94 2.15
N ASP A 174 26.32 4.20 3.43
CA ASP A 174 27.67 4.47 3.90
C ASP A 174 28.59 3.24 3.77
N ASN A 175 28.05 2.03 4.05
CA ASN A 175 28.77 0.77 3.86
C ASN A 175 29.09 0.54 2.37
N ALA A 176 28.07 0.58 1.50
CA ALA A 176 28.28 0.37 0.06
C ALA A 176 29.22 1.41 -0.54
N ARG A 177 29.11 2.68 -0.14
CA ARG A 177 30.01 3.75 -0.58
C ARG A 177 31.46 3.52 -0.13
N SER A 178 31.66 2.97 1.06
CA SER A 178 33.01 2.66 1.57
C SER A 178 33.66 1.53 0.78
N GLN A 179 32.92 0.45 0.52
CA GLN A 179 33.41 -0.69 -0.29
C GLN A 179 33.70 -0.30 -1.74
N ILE A 180 32.85 0.55 -2.35
CA ILE A 180 33.10 1.07 -3.70
C ILE A 180 34.41 1.87 -3.74
N ARG A 181 34.64 2.76 -2.76
CA ARG A 181 35.87 3.56 -2.68
C ARG A 181 37.13 2.73 -2.50
N GLU A 182 37.06 1.69 -1.68
CA GLU A 182 38.17 0.76 -1.48
C GLU A 182 38.55 0.09 -2.81
N LYS A 183 37.56 -0.46 -3.52
CA LYS A 183 37.79 -1.12 -4.82
C LYS A 183 38.27 -0.17 -5.91
N GLU A 184 37.77 1.06 -5.95
CA GLU A 184 38.27 2.11 -6.86
C GLU A 184 39.73 2.47 -6.57
N GLY A 185 40.14 2.45 -5.29
CA GLY A 185 41.52 2.65 -4.86
C GLY A 185 42.45 1.51 -5.30
N GLU A 186 41.98 0.26 -5.23
CA GLU A 186 42.74 -0.91 -5.69
C GLU A 186 42.98 -0.92 -7.20
N ILE A 187 41.94 -0.56 -7.98
CA ILE A 187 41.98 -0.57 -9.45
C ILE A 187 42.66 0.70 -10.00
N GLY A 188 42.76 1.76 -9.19
CA GLY A 188 43.33 3.04 -9.60
C GLY A 188 42.40 3.84 -10.53
N GLY A 189 41.08 3.68 -10.39
CA GLY A 189 40.09 4.32 -11.24
C GLY A 189 38.64 3.97 -10.89
N PRO A 190 37.66 4.67 -11.51
CA PRO A 190 36.24 4.42 -11.26
C PRO A 190 35.84 3.02 -11.75
N ILE A 191 35.09 2.29 -10.93
CA ILE A 191 34.56 0.97 -11.29
C ILE A 191 33.28 1.10 -12.12
N SER A 192 32.95 0.06 -12.86
CA SER A 192 31.74 0.04 -13.70
C SER A 192 30.46 0.11 -12.86
N SER A 193 29.36 0.61 -13.43
CA SER A 193 28.06 0.65 -12.76
C SER A 193 27.57 -0.74 -12.34
N GLU A 194 27.88 -1.78 -13.12
CA GLU A 194 27.55 -3.17 -12.78
C GLU A 194 28.30 -3.64 -11.53
N GLU A 195 29.57 -3.28 -11.39
CA GLU A 195 30.34 -3.61 -10.19
C GLU A 195 29.85 -2.83 -8.97
N GLN A 196 29.49 -1.55 -9.11
CA GLN A 196 28.86 -0.79 -8.03
C GLN A 196 27.56 -1.46 -7.58
N ASN A 197 26.73 -1.92 -8.51
CA ASN A 197 25.49 -2.64 -8.22
C ASN A 197 25.77 -3.94 -7.46
N ASN A 198 26.76 -4.71 -7.91
CA ASN A 198 27.13 -5.96 -7.26
C ASN A 198 27.65 -5.72 -5.83
N ILE A 199 28.45 -4.68 -5.60
CA ILE A 199 28.90 -4.33 -4.24
C ILE A 199 27.70 -3.94 -3.38
N PHE A 200 26.83 -3.06 -3.86
CA PHE A 200 25.66 -2.59 -3.13
C PHE A 200 24.68 -3.72 -2.73
N GLN A 201 24.52 -4.75 -3.57
CA GLN A 201 23.64 -5.89 -3.25
C GLN A 201 24.26 -6.87 -2.23
N ASN A 202 25.58 -6.85 -2.05
CA ASN A 202 26.31 -7.78 -1.17
C ASN A 202 26.84 -7.12 0.12
N SER A 203 26.70 -5.80 0.25
CA SER A 203 27.08 -4.99 1.42
C SER A 203 26.03 -5.03 2.52
#